data_AF-A0A3B1A7N9-F1
#
_entry.id   AF-A0A3B1A7N9-F1
#
_cell.length_a   1.000
_cell.length_b   1.000
_cell.length_c   1.000
_cell.angle_alpha   90.00
_cell.angle_beta   90.00
_cell.angle_gamma   90.00
#
_symmetry.space_group_name_H-M   'P 1'
#
loop_
_entity.id
_entity.type
_entity.pdbx_description
1 polymer ?
#
loop_
_entity_poly.entity_id
_entity_poly.type
_entity_poly.pdbx_seq_one_letter_code
_entity_poly.pdbx_strand_id
1 'polypeptide(L)'
;MLKLGELNSRMKDFYDIWLLSRQFDFDGKELAEAMRLTLKHRGTDIPDVITAFTKAFSKDKRVQWKAFHKRLAQEHIPDDLGVVVADIQAFLEPVINSEKVTGRWSAPSSWV
;
A
#
# COMPACT_ATOMS: atom_id res chain seq x y z
N MET A 1 8.74 -0.36 3.18
CA MET A 1 7.99 0.83 2.73
C MET A 1 8.32 2.13 3.45
N LEU A 2 8.20 2.22 4.79
CA LEU A 2 8.34 3.51 5.49
C LEU A 2 9.79 3.96 5.74
N LYS A 3 10.65 3.08 6.28
CA LYS A 3 12.01 3.43 6.74
C LYS A 3 12.97 3.95 5.67
N LEU A 4 12.86 3.46 4.43
CA LEU A 4 13.78 3.81 3.35
C LEU A 4 13.27 4.93 2.45
N GLY A 5 12.04 5.44 2.66
CA GLY A 5 11.47 6.55 1.89
C GLY A 5 11.72 6.43 0.37
N GLU A 6 12.41 7.42 -0.19
CA GLU A 6 12.79 7.51 -1.60
C GLU A 6 13.73 6.38 -2.06
N LEU A 7 14.53 5.82 -1.17
CA LEU A 7 15.45 4.72 -1.48
C LEU A 7 14.75 3.35 -1.56
N ASN A 8 13.45 3.29 -1.30
CA ASN A 8 12.70 2.04 -1.35
C ASN A 8 12.63 1.50 -2.79
N SER A 9 13.18 0.31 -3.00
CA SER A 9 13.21 -0.40 -4.29
C SER A 9 12.30 -1.63 -4.34
N ARG A 10 11.58 -1.96 -3.26
CA ARG A 10 10.80 -3.20 -3.13
C ARG A 10 9.42 -3.08 -3.78
N MET A 11 9.36 -3.16 -5.11
CA MET A 11 8.10 -3.11 -5.87
C MET A 11 7.13 -4.23 -5.50
N LYS A 12 7.65 -5.41 -5.10
CA LYS A 12 6.84 -6.52 -4.64
C LYS A 12 5.99 -6.17 -3.42
N ASP A 13 6.51 -5.37 -2.48
CA ASP A 13 5.76 -4.96 -1.28
C ASP A 13 4.48 -4.18 -1.67
N PHE A 14 4.57 -3.31 -2.70
CA PHE A 14 3.41 -2.57 -3.20
C PHE A 14 2.40 -3.51 -3.85
N TYR A 15 2.86 -4.45 -4.68
CA TYR A 15 1.98 -5.45 -5.28
C TYR A 15 1.29 -6.31 -4.24
N ASP A 16 2.01 -6.81 -3.23
CA ASP A 16 1.44 -7.69 -2.21
C ASP A 16 0.35 -6.97 -1.41
N ILE A 17 0.58 -5.71 -1.02
CA ILE A 17 -0.41 -4.94 -0.26
C ILE A 17 -1.62 -4.60 -1.13
N TRP A 18 -1.40 -4.21 -2.39
CA TRP A 18 -2.48 -3.99 -3.35
C TRP A 18 -3.29 -5.26 -3.57
N LEU A 19 -2.64 -6.41 -3.76
CA LEU A 19 -3.32 -7.68 -3.95
C LEU A 19 -4.17 -8.04 -2.73
N LEU A 20 -3.64 -7.86 -1.52
CA LEU A 20 -4.36 -8.11 -0.28
C LEU A 20 -5.60 -7.22 -0.16
N SER A 21 -5.50 -5.92 -0.47
CA SER A 21 -6.64 -5.00 -0.39
C SER A 21 -7.73 -5.31 -1.41
N ARG A 22 -7.39 -5.97 -2.54
CA ARG A 22 -8.34 -6.38 -3.58
C ARG A 22 -8.96 -7.76 -3.34
N GLN A 23 -8.29 -8.66 -2.61
CA GLN A 23 -8.75 -10.05 -2.46
C GLN A 23 -9.42 -10.35 -1.12
N PHE A 24 -9.14 -9.57 -0.08
CA PHE A 24 -9.58 -9.88 1.27
C PHE A 24 -10.29 -8.70 1.93
N ASP A 25 -11.35 -9.04 2.65
CA ASP A 25 -11.93 -8.13 3.62
C ASP A 25 -11.04 -8.05 4.87
N PHE A 26 -11.01 -6.87 5.49
CA PHE A 26 -10.32 -6.68 6.76
C PHE A 26 -11.23 -6.02 7.78
N ASP A 27 -11.17 -6.47 9.03
CA ASP A 27 -11.65 -5.66 10.13
C ASP A 27 -10.66 -4.49 10.33
N GLY A 28 -11.17 -3.26 10.27
CA GLY A 28 -10.31 -2.08 10.36
C GLY A 28 -9.59 -1.95 11.70
N LYS A 29 -10.21 -2.40 12.81
CA LYS A 29 -9.62 -2.31 14.15
C LYS A 29 -8.52 -3.35 14.32
N GLU A 30 -8.75 -4.57 13.88
CA GLU A 30 -7.72 -5.62 13.93
C GLU A 30 -6.53 -5.26 13.04
N LEU A 31 -6.78 -4.75 11.83
CA LEU A 31 -5.72 -4.31 10.92
C LEU A 31 -4.91 -3.15 11.52
N ALA A 32 -5.58 -2.16 12.13
CA ALA A 32 -4.91 -1.05 12.81
C ALA A 32 -4.04 -1.49 13.98
N GLU A 33 -4.56 -2.39 14.81
CA GLU A 33 -3.78 -2.91 15.93
C GLU A 33 -2.58 -3.74 15.45
N ALA A 34 -2.76 -4.59 14.44
CA ALA A 34 -1.68 -5.37 13.84
C ALA A 34 -0.58 -4.46 13.26
N MET A 35 -0.96 -3.40 12.54
CA MET A 35 -0.02 -2.41 12.02
C MET A 35 0.73 -1.68 13.13
N ARG A 36 0.02 -1.21 14.15
CA ARG A 36 0.61 -0.51 15.30
C ARG A 36 1.62 -1.38 16.04
N LEU A 37 1.25 -2.64 16.34
CA LEU A 37 2.15 -3.61 16.99
C LEU A 37 3.39 -3.90 16.13
N THR A 38 3.21 -4.06 14.82
CA THR A 38 4.31 -4.30 13.87
C THR A 38 5.28 -3.13 13.81
N LEU A 39 4.77 -1.90 13.74
CA LEU A 39 5.57 -0.68 13.71
C LEU A 39 6.33 -0.45 15.01
N LYS A 40 5.65 -0.66 16.15
CA LYS A 40 6.28 -0.61 17.48
C LYS A 40 7.42 -1.63 17.60
N HIS A 41 7.19 -2.87 17.17
CA HIS A 41 8.21 -3.91 17.22
C HIS A 41 9.43 -3.58 16.33
N ARG A 42 9.21 -2.91 15.21
CA ARG A 42 10.26 -2.48 14.27
C ARG A 42 10.92 -1.15 14.65
N GLY A 43 10.47 -0.49 15.72
CA GLY A 43 10.94 0.84 16.11
C GLY A 43 10.81 1.85 14.97
N THR A 44 9.69 1.80 14.23
CA THR A 44 9.44 2.64 13.06
C THR A 44 8.17 3.43 13.28
N ASP A 45 8.29 4.75 13.36
CA ASP A 45 7.13 5.64 13.46
C ASP A 45 6.49 5.87 12.09
N ILE A 46 5.20 6.23 12.10
CA ILE A 46 4.51 6.69 10.90
C ILE A 46 4.86 8.17 10.70
N PRO A 47 5.48 8.55 9.57
CA PRO A 47 5.76 9.96 9.30
C PRO A 47 4.47 10.70 8.92
N ASP A 48 4.42 12.01 9.20
CA ASP A 48 3.31 12.89 8.78
C ASP A 48 3.07 12.83 7.26
N VAL A 49 4.16 12.68 6.49
CA VAL A 49 4.11 12.46 5.05
C VAL A 49 4.76 11.13 4.71
N ILE A 50 3.94 10.19 4.24
CA ILE A 50 4.43 8.90 3.72
C ILE A 50 4.94 9.12 2.30
N THR A 51 6.26 9.19 2.12
CA THR A 51 6.91 9.39 0.81
C THR A 51 6.38 8.45 -0.28
N ALA A 52 6.14 7.19 0.09
CA ALA A 52 5.63 6.15 -0.82
C ALA A 52 4.24 6.47 -1.41
N PHE A 53 3.48 7.38 -0.80
CA PHE A 53 2.15 7.84 -1.27
C PHE A 53 2.22 9.15 -2.06
N THR A 54 3.41 9.72 -2.26
CA THR A 54 3.56 10.95 -3.03
C THR A 54 3.58 10.67 -4.54
N LYS A 55 3.05 11.61 -5.34
CA LYS A 55 3.16 11.54 -6.81
C LYS A 55 4.62 11.54 -7.29
N ALA A 56 5.51 12.21 -6.57
CA ALA A 56 6.94 12.24 -6.88
C ALA A 56 7.56 10.85 -6.80
N PHE A 57 7.22 10.08 -5.76
CA PHE A 57 7.70 8.71 -5.59
C PHE A 57 7.23 7.79 -6.73
N SER A 58 5.94 7.81 -7.08
CA SER A 58 5.43 6.95 -8.16
C SER A 58 6.06 7.30 -9.51
N LYS A 59 6.33 8.58 -9.76
CA LYS A 59 7.05 9.04 -10.96
C LYS A 59 8.50 8.53 -10.99
N ASP A 60 9.22 8.63 -9.87
CA ASP A 60 10.60 8.16 -9.73
C ASP A 60 10.70 6.63 -9.88
N LYS A 61 9.74 5.89 -9.30
CA LYS A 61 9.73 4.42 -9.31
C LYS A 61 9.06 3.77 -10.51
N ARG A 62 8.64 4.57 -11.51
CA ARG A 62 7.91 4.08 -12.69
C ARG A 62 8.68 3.00 -13.46
N VAL A 63 9.99 3.13 -13.61
CA VAL A 63 10.82 2.18 -14.37
C VAL A 63 10.91 0.84 -13.64
N GLN A 64 11.11 0.87 -12.32
CA GLN A 64 11.19 -0.32 -11.47
C GLN A 64 9.84 -1.04 -11.45
N TRP A 65 8.73 -0.29 -11.35
CA TRP A 65 7.39 -0.86 -11.42
C TRP A 65 7.13 -1.52 -12.76
N LYS A 66 7.41 -0.86 -13.89
CA LYS A 66 7.22 -1.45 -15.23
C LYS A 66 8.04 -2.73 -15.43
N ALA A 67 9.29 -2.76 -14.95
CA ALA A 67 10.12 -3.96 -15.02
C ALA A 67 9.56 -5.10 -14.16
N PHE A 68 9.01 -4.79 -12.97
CA PHE A 68 8.37 -5.75 -12.09
C PHE A 68 7.04 -6.26 -12.66
N HIS A 69 6.16 -5.37 -13.13
CA HIS A 69 4.87 -5.69 -13.77
C HIS A 69 5.05 -6.62 -14.97
N LYS A 70 6.01 -6.31 -15.86
CA LYS A 70 6.34 -7.17 -17.00
C LYS A 70 6.74 -8.60 -16.58
N ARG A 71 7.39 -8.77 -15.43
CA ARG A 71 7.78 -10.08 -14.90
C ARG A 71 6.62 -10.84 -14.26
N LEU A 72 5.63 -10.13 -13.71
CA LEU A 72 4.42 -10.74 -13.18
C LEU A 72 3.54 -11.32 -14.30
N ALA A 73 3.49 -10.65 -15.46
CA ALA A 73 2.73 -11.08 -16.64
C ALA A 73 1.22 -11.32 -16.33
N GLN A 74 0.63 -10.46 -15.49
CA GLN A 74 -0.78 -10.49 -15.13
C GLN A 74 -1.47 -9.22 -15.63
N GLU A 75 -2.42 -9.37 -16.57
CA GLU A 75 -3.06 -8.23 -17.25
C GLU A 75 -3.95 -7.36 -16.34
N HIS A 76 -4.48 -7.94 -15.26
CA HIS A 76 -5.39 -7.25 -14.34
C HIS A 76 -4.68 -6.33 -13.34
N ILE A 77 -3.35 -6.29 -13.35
CA ILE A 77 -2.58 -5.40 -12.49
C ILE A 77 -2.38 -4.07 -13.22
N PRO A 78 -2.65 -2.92 -12.59
CA PRO A 78 -2.31 -1.63 -13.17
C PRO A 78 -0.82 -1.51 -13.49
N ASP A 79 -0.49 -1.10 -14.73
CA ASP A 79 0.88 -0.85 -15.16
C ASP A 79 1.42 0.52 -14.70
N ASP A 80 0.54 1.36 -14.16
CA ASP A 80 0.85 2.63 -13.50
C ASP A 80 0.95 2.45 -11.98
N LEU A 81 2.16 2.65 -11.45
CA LEU A 81 2.42 2.63 -10.01
C LEU A 81 1.58 3.67 -9.24
N GLY A 82 1.24 4.80 -9.88
CA GLY A 82 0.39 5.83 -9.28
C GLY A 82 -1.00 5.30 -8.91
N VAL A 83 -1.58 4.43 -9.75
CA VAL A 83 -2.88 3.80 -9.49
C VAL A 83 -2.76 2.83 -8.31
N VAL A 84 -1.75 1.95 -8.34
CA VAL A 84 -1.49 0.99 -7.26
C VAL A 84 -1.29 1.70 -5.91
N VAL A 85 -0.51 2.79 -5.91
CA VAL A 85 -0.25 3.58 -4.71
C VAL A 85 -1.52 4.26 -4.19
N ALA A 86 -2.37 4.78 -5.08
CA ALA A 86 -3.64 5.40 -4.69
C ALA A 86 -4.59 4.39 -4.04
N ASP A 87 -4.69 3.17 -4.59
CA ASP A 87 -5.50 2.09 -4.03
C ASP A 87 -4.99 1.65 -2.65
N ILE A 88 -3.66 1.49 -2.50
CA ILE A 88 -3.05 1.17 -1.21
C ILE A 88 -3.30 2.29 -0.20
N GLN A 89 -3.20 3.55 -0.62
CA GLN A 89 -3.45 4.68 0.25
C GLN A 89 -4.91 4.69 0.72
N ALA A 90 -5.88 4.47 -0.17
CA ALA A 90 -7.29 4.38 0.21
C ALA A 90 -7.57 3.23 1.20
N PHE A 91 -6.89 2.10 1.03
CA PHE A 91 -6.97 0.96 1.94
C PHE A 91 -6.39 1.28 3.33
N LEU A 92 -5.23 1.95 3.39
CA LEU A 92 -4.50 2.18 4.64
C LEU A 92 -4.86 3.48 5.34
N GLU A 93 -5.47 4.46 4.67
CA GLU A 93 -5.81 5.76 5.25
C GLU A 93 -6.71 5.66 6.49
N PRO A 94 -7.78 4.84 6.52
CA PRO A 94 -8.62 4.69 7.71
C PRO A 94 -7.83 4.11 8.89
N VAL A 95 -6.84 3.26 8.59
CA VAL A 95 -6.02 2.56 9.58
C VAL A 95 -4.94 3.46 10.16
N ILE A 96 -4.32 4.29 9.32
CA ILE A 96 -3.30 5.26 9.73
C ILE A 96 -3.93 6.37 10.56
N ASN A 97 -5.11 6.85 10.16
CA ASN A 97 -5.85 7.89 10.85
C ASN A 97 -6.84 7.26 11.84
N SER A 98 -6.33 6.82 12.99
CA SER A 98 -7.06 6.06 14.03
C SER A 98 -8.43 6.63 14.45
N GLU A 99 -8.66 7.93 14.27
CA GLU A 99 -9.95 8.60 14.55
C GLU A 99 -11.10 8.14 13.63
N LYS A 100 -10.80 7.48 12.50
CA LYS A 100 -11.78 6.99 11.51
C LYS A 100 -12.01 5.48 11.53
N VAL A 101 -11.34 4.72 12.40
CA VAL A 101 -11.43 3.24 12.42
C VAL A 101 -12.78 2.78 12.99
N THR A 102 -13.82 2.83 12.16
CA THR A 102 -15.18 2.40 12.52
C THR A 102 -15.76 1.37 11.55
N GLY A 103 -15.05 1.05 10.45
CA GLY A 103 -15.57 0.21 9.37
C GLY A 103 -14.74 -1.03 9.07
N ARG A 104 -15.41 -2.01 8.46
CA ARG A 104 -14.81 -3.15 7.76
C ARG A 104 -14.32 -2.65 6.39
N TRP A 105 -13.10 -2.98 6.02
CA TRP A 105 -12.68 -2.90 4.62
C TRP A 105 -13.32 -4.06 3.86
N SER A 106 -14.11 -3.74 2.84
CA SER A 106 -14.65 -4.73 1.92
C SER A 106 -13.85 -4.71 0.65
N ALA A 107 -13.31 -5.88 0.28
CA ALA A 107 -12.60 -6.02 -0.97
C ALA A 107 -13.56 -5.70 -2.13
N PRO A 108 -13.13 -4.89 -3.10
CA PRO A 108 -13.92 -4.61 -4.30
C PRO A 108 -14.16 -5.90 -5.10
N SER A 109 -15.39 -6.07 -5.59
CA SER A 109 -15.85 -7.30 -6.26
C SER A 109 -15.31 -7.48 -7.68
N SER A 110 -14.75 -6.44 -8.29
CA SER A 110 -14.13 -6.46 -9.61
C SER A 110 -12.61 -6.34 -9.49
N TRP A 111 -11.86 -6.68 -10.54
CA TRP A 111 -10.43 -6.37 -10.67
C TRP A 111 -10.18 -5.01 -11.34
N VAL A 112 -11.26 -4.25 -11.53
CA VAL A 112 -11.35 -3.01 -12.33
C VAL A 112 -12.10 -1.96 -11.52
#